data_AF-A0A3N4L9R8-F1
#
_entry.id   AF-A0A3N4L9R8-F1
#
_cell.length_a   1.000
_cell.length_b   1.000
_cell.length_c   1.000
_cell.angle_alpha   90.00
_cell.angle_beta   90.00
_cell.angle_gamma   90.00
#
_symmetry.space_group_name_H-M   'P 1'
#
loop_
_entity.id
_entity.type
_entity.pdbx_description
1 polymer ?
#
loop_
_entity_poly.entity_id
_entity_poly.type
_entity_poly.pdbx_seq_one_letter_code
_entity_poly.pdbx_strand_id
1 'polypeptide(L)'
;MRSVLPLQTIKAYSFRPDTDQLPPQTQTPANAYYFDIKEIVSIWLSDTTISKNLYTGLGEFVDEFQEYWHVDAWLESIRTSSGEFARLPNGIHVIPSDCVWYTHPEYLEYGEMLGRVCGVGYDRRIKGTGQLSVAINPLLLYRQLSP
;
A
#
# COMPACT_ATOMS: atom_id res chain seq x y z
N MET A 1 -26.48 -11.10 -9.22
CA MET A 1 -26.79 -9.66 -9.42
C MET A 1 -25.60 -9.04 -10.14
N ARG A 2 -25.81 -8.29 -11.23
CA ARG A 2 -24.73 -7.51 -11.85
C ARG A 2 -24.42 -6.34 -10.91
N SER A 3 -23.21 -6.27 -10.35
CA SER A 3 -22.72 -5.11 -9.63
C SER A 3 -22.46 -3.99 -10.63
N VAL A 4 -23.47 -3.17 -10.89
CA VAL A 4 -23.31 -1.97 -11.71
C VAL A 4 -22.78 -0.89 -10.79
N LEU A 5 -21.65 -0.28 -11.16
CA LEU A 5 -21.11 0.85 -10.42
C LEU A 5 -22.17 1.97 -10.34
N PRO A 6 -22.34 2.60 -9.18
CA PRO A 6 -23.33 3.66 -9.02
C PRO A 6 -23.02 4.81 -9.99
N LEU A 7 -24.07 5.31 -10.65
CA LEU A 7 -23.97 6.45 -11.56
C LEU A 7 -23.49 7.68 -10.78
N GLN A 8 -22.45 8.32 -11.31
CA GLN A 8 -21.78 9.46 -10.70
C GLN A 8 -22.22 10.76 -11.38
N THR A 9 -22.53 11.79 -10.60
CA THR A 9 -22.82 13.11 -11.15
C THR A 9 -21.51 13.81 -11.54
N ILE A 10 -21.36 14.13 -12.83
CA ILE A 10 -20.26 14.98 -13.28
C ILE A 10 -20.52 16.40 -12.76
N LYS A 11 -19.58 16.92 -11.97
CA LYS A 11 -19.60 18.31 -11.53
C LYS A 11 -18.94 19.18 -12.59
N ALA A 12 -19.44 20.41 -12.72
CA ALA A 12 -18.84 21.41 -13.58
C ALA A 12 -18.57 22.66 -12.76
N TYR A 13 -17.41 23.28 -12.96
CA TYR A 13 -17.19 24.65 -12.54
C TYR A 13 -16.74 25.49 -13.73
N SER A 14 -17.35 26.66 -13.86
CA SER A 14 -16.98 27.60 -14.91
C SER A 14 -15.75 28.37 -14.46
N PHE A 15 -14.75 28.45 -15.33
CA PHE A 15 -13.56 29.23 -15.11
C PHE A 15 -13.29 30.13 -16.33
N ARG A 16 -12.56 31.21 -16.08
CA ARG A 16 -11.99 32.03 -17.14
C ARG A 16 -10.55 31.55 -17.32
N PRO A 17 -10.19 30.97 -18.48
CA PRO A 17 -8.81 30.59 -18.75
C PRO A 17 -7.89 31.80 -18.65
N ASP A 18 -6.67 31.59 -18.11
CA ASP A 18 -5.67 32.64 -18.04
C ASP A 18 -5.20 33.00 -19.46
N THR A 19 -5.39 34.26 -19.85
CA THR A 19 -5.45 34.69 -21.25
C THR A 19 -4.10 34.96 -21.88
N ASP A 20 -3.02 34.98 -21.08
CA ASP A 20 -1.69 35.42 -21.54
C ASP A 20 -1.02 34.45 -22.52
N GLN A 21 -1.51 33.21 -22.65
CA GLN A 21 -0.96 32.20 -23.58
C GLN A 21 -2.00 31.53 -24.49
N LEU A 22 -3.26 31.98 -24.49
CA LEU A 22 -4.34 31.28 -25.17
C LEU A 22 -4.88 32.05 -26.39
N PRO A 23 -5.17 31.37 -27.53
CA PRO A 23 -5.78 32.00 -28.70
C PRO A 23 -7.08 32.76 -28.38
N PRO A 24 -7.45 33.81 -29.15
CA PRO A 24 -8.67 34.59 -28.93
C PRO A 24 -9.95 33.73 -28.88
N GLN A 25 -9.95 32.61 -29.60
CA GLN A 25 -11.08 31.67 -29.67
C GLN A 25 -11.29 30.86 -28.38
N THR A 26 -10.31 30.84 -27.46
CA THR A 26 -10.36 30.16 -26.16
C THR A 26 -10.63 31.10 -24.98
N GLN A 27 -10.94 32.38 -25.24
CA GLN A 27 -11.25 33.39 -24.22
C GLN A 27 -12.72 33.38 -23.77
N THR A 28 -13.50 32.40 -24.21
CA THR A 28 -14.87 32.18 -23.73
C THR A 28 -14.86 31.47 -22.38
N PRO A 29 -15.89 31.70 -21.52
CA PRO A 29 -16.04 30.94 -20.28
C PRO A 29 -16.04 29.44 -20.58
N ALA A 30 -15.10 28.71 -19.99
CA ALA A 30 -14.96 27.28 -20.16
C ALA A 30 -15.46 26.55 -18.92
N ASN A 31 -16.04 25.36 -19.11
CA ASN A 31 -16.41 24.48 -18.01
C ASN A 31 -15.33 23.42 -17.83
N ALA A 32 -14.78 23.33 -16.63
CA ALA A 32 -14.00 22.17 -16.21
C ALA A 32 -14.95 21.14 -15.61
N TYR A 33 -14.99 19.96 -16.22
CA TYR A 33 -15.77 18.83 -15.74
C TYR A 33 -14.89 17.95 -14.87
N TYR A 34 -15.41 17.55 -13.70
CA TYR A 34 -14.68 16.70 -12.78
C TYR A 34 -15.62 15.79 -11.99
N PHE A 35 -15.05 14.71 -11.48
CA PHE A 35 -15.67 13.92 -10.43
C PHE A 35 -15.05 14.29 -9.08
N ASP A 36 -15.88 14.35 -8.05
CA ASP A 36 -15.40 14.56 -6.69
C ASP A 36 -14.91 13.22 -6.12
N ILE A 37 -13.58 13.09 -6.00
CA ILE A 37 -12.96 11.86 -5.51
C ILE A 37 -13.47 11.49 -4.10
N LYS A 38 -13.76 12.48 -3.24
CA LYS A 38 -14.27 12.19 -1.89
C LYS A 38 -15.67 11.59 -1.96
N GLU A 39 -16.49 12.12 -2.85
CA GLU A 39 -17.84 11.60 -3.09
C GLU A 39 -17.81 10.20 -3.70
N ILE A 40 -16.93 9.96 -4.70
CA ILE A 40 -16.68 8.62 -5.26
C ILE A 40 -16.35 7.62 -4.15
N VAL A 41 -15.31 7.93 -3.36
CA VAL A 41 -14.84 7.05 -2.29
C VAL A 41 -15.93 6.83 -1.26
N SER A 42 -16.66 7.88 -0.85
CA SER A 42 -17.76 7.75 0.10
C SER A 42 -18.86 6.82 -0.41
N ILE A 43 -19.25 6.94 -1.68
CA ILE A 43 -20.26 6.07 -2.30
C ILE A 43 -19.77 4.62 -2.30
N TRP A 44 -18.54 4.37 -2.76
CA TRP A 44 -17.96 3.03 -2.82
C TRP A 44 -17.85 2.36 -1.44
N LEU A 45 -17.44 3.12 -0.42
CA LEU A 45 -17.33 2.61 0.95
C LEU A 45 -18.71 2.37 1.59
N SER A 46 -19.73 3.16 1.23
CA SER A 46 -21.10 2.99 1.74
C SER A 46 -21.86 1.82 1.10
N ASP A 47 -21.53 1.45 -0.14
CA ASP A 47 -22.16 0.35 -0.84
C ASP A 47 -21.59 -0.99 -0.37
N THR A 48 -22.40 -1.76 0.38
CA THR A 48 -22.00 -3.07 0.91
C THR A 48 -21.64 -4.11 -0.16
N THR A 49 -22.11 -3.95 -1.40
CA THR A 49 -21.74 -4.88 -2.49
C THR A 49 -20.34 -4.58 -3.03
N ILE A 50 -19.90 -3.33 -2.95
CA ILE A 50 -18.54 -2.92 -3.32
C ILE A 50 -17.60 -3.13 -2.14
N SER A 51 -17.94 -2.58 -0.98
CA SER A 51 -17.04 -2.57 0.18
C SER A 51 -16.70 -3.96 0.72
N LYS A 52 -17.60 -4.95 0.60
CA LYS A 52 -17.30 -6.35 0.96
C LYS A 52 -16.28 -7.02 0.05
N ASN A 53 -16.07 -6.50 -1.16
CA ASN A 53 -15.11 -7.02 -2.13
C ASN A 53 -13.81 -6.21 -2.13
N LEU A 54 -13.71 -5.14 -1.34
CA LEU A 54 -12.46 -4.43 -1.17
C LEU A 54 -11.52 -5.25 -0.30
N TYR A 55 -10.26 -5.35 -0.75
CA TYR A 55 -9.23 -5.97 0.06
C TYR A 55 -8.91 -5.13 1.29
N THR A 56 -8.92 -5.76 2.46
CA THR A 56 -8.54 -5.16 3.73
C THR A 56 -7.57 -6.09 4.43
N GLY A 57 -6.36 -5.61 4.68
CA GLY A 57 -5.35 -6.33 5.42
C GLY A 57 -3.93 -6.01 4.99
N LEU A 58 -2.98 -6.69 5.63
CA LEU A 58 -1.59 -6.75 5.18
C LEU A 58 -1.47 -7.38 3.79
N GLY A 59 -0.40 -7.07 3.04
CA GLY A 59 -0.16 -7.74 1.76
C GLY A 59 0.13 -9.23 1.91
N GLU A 60 0.25 -9.93 0.79
CA GLU A 60 0.56 -11.36 0.76
C GLU A 60 1.84 -11.64 -0.04
N PHE A 61 2.78 -12.39 0.53
CA PHE A 61 3.90 -12.93 -0.22
C PHE A 61 3.42 -14.18 -0.98
N VAL A 62 3.52 -14.14 -2.31
CA VAL A 62 3.12 -15.21 -3.23
C VAL A 62 4.20 -15.39 -4.29
N ASP A 63 4.24 -16.56 -4.95
CA ASP A 63 5.17 -16.81 -6.04
C ASP A 63 4.71 -16.17 -7.37
N GLU A 64 3.40 -16.08 -7.58
CA GLU A 64 2.80 -15.50 -8.79
C GLU A 64 1.81 -14.38 -8.43
N PHE A 65 2.09 -13.17 -8.90
CA PHE A 65 1.24 -12.01 -8.64
C PHE A 65 -0.04 -12.07 -9.48
N GLN A 66 -1.18 -11.91 -8.82
CA GLN A 66 -2.52 -11.90 -9.45
C GLN A 66 -3.32 -10.68 -8.99
N GLU A 67 -3.02 -10.16 -7.80
CA GLU A 67 -3.76 -9.10 -7.15
C GLU A 67 -2.82 -8.01 -6.64
N TYR A 68 -3.34 -6.80 -6.42
CA TYR A 68 -2.51 -5.66 -6.02
C TYR A 68 -1.84 -5.85 -4.66
N TRP A 69 -2.46 -6.56 -3.73
CA TRP A 69 -1.86 -6.81 -2.40
C TRP A 69 -0.74 -7.87 -2.44
N HIS A 70 -0.46 -8.46 -3.61
CA HIS A 70 0.67 -9.36 -3.81
C HIS A 70 1.97 -8.64 -4.16
N VAL A 71 1.91 -7.37 -4.59
CA VAL A 71 3.09 -6.65 -5.09
C VAL A 71 3.90 -6.05 -3.95
N ASP A 72 5.22 -5.95 -4.15
CA ASP A 72 6.15 -5.39 -3.16
C ASP A 72 5.72 -3.99 -2.68
N ALA A 73 5.30 -3.10 -3.60
CA ALA A 73 4.87 -1.76 -3.21
C ALA A 73 3.71 -1.73 -2.19
N TRP A 74 2.88 -2.78 -2.13
CA TRP A 74 1.84 -2.93 -1.11
C TRP A 74 2.42 -3.40 0.22
N LEU A 75 3.35 -4.37 0.18
CA LEU A 75 4.02 -4.94 1.34
C LEU A 75 4.96 -3.95 2.03
N GLU A 76 5.58 -3.05 1.25
CA GLU A 76 6.62 -2.12 1.69
C GLU A 76 6.10 -0.75 2.15
N SER A 77 4.78 -0.57 2.24
CA SER A 77 4.17 0.72 2.60
C SER A 77 3.24 0.63 3.80
N ILE A 78 3.44 1.54 4.76
CA ILE A 78 2.54 1.70 5.91
C ILE A 78 1.14 2.19 5.49
N ARG A 79 1.00 2.74 4.27
CA ARG A 79 -0.27 3.33 3.80
C ARG A 79 -1.21 2.30 3.17
N THR A 80 -0.70 1.14 2.80
CA THR A 80 -1.42 0.11 2.02
C THR A 80 -1.92 -1.04 2.89
N SER A 81 -1.52 -1.14 4.15
CA SER A 81 -1.94 -2.23 5.05
C SER A 81 -3.39 -2.16 5.54
N SER A 82 -4.20 -1.21 5.05
CA SER A 82 -5.60 -0.98 5.47
C SER A 82 -5.79 -0.89 7.00
N GLY A 83 -4.76 -0.44 7.73
CA GLY A 83 -4.78 -0.32 9.18
C GLY A 83 -4.38 -1.57 9.96
N GLU A 84 -3.98 -2.65 9.28
CA GLU A 84 -3.38 -3.82 9.91
C GLU A 84 -1.86 -3.67 10.04
N PHE A 85 -1.28 -4.20 11.11
CA PHE A 85 0.14 -4.12 11.40
C PHE A 85 0.64 -5.40 12.07
N ALA A 86 1.82 -5.86 11.68
CA ALA A 86 2.55 -6.84 12.47
C ALA A 86 2.97 -6.24 13.81
N ARG A 87 3.03 -7.08 14.85
CA ARG A 87 3.42 -6.66 16.21
C ARG A 87 4.48 -7.58 16.77
N LEU A 88 5.46 -6.99 17.44
CA LEU A 88 6.39 -7.71 18.30
C LEU A 88 5.68 -8.21 19.56
N PRO A 89 6.26 -9.19 20.30
CA PRO A 89 5.68 -9.69 21.55
C PRO A 89 5.43 -8.61 22.62
N ASN A 90 6.19 -7.53 22.59
CA ASN A 90 6.02 -6.38 23.48
C ASN A 90 4.91 -5.39 23.02
N GLY A 91 4.20 -5.72 21.94
CA GLY A 91 3.09 -4.93 21.39
C GLY A 91 3.51 -3.81 20.42
N ILE A 92 4.81 -3.59 20.22
CA ILE A 92 5.31 -2.57 19.28
C ILE A 92 4.98 -2.98 17.85
N HIS A 93 4.45 -2.05 17.06
CA HIS A 93 4.19 -2.27 15.64
C HIS A 93 5.50 -2.41 14.87
N VAL A 94 5.54 -3.37 13.95
CA VAL A 94 6.62 -3.50 12.97
C VAL A 94 6.15 -2.84 11.69
N ILE A 95 6.83 -1.78 11.27
CA ILE A 95 6.49 -1.06 10.04
C ILE A 95 7.63 -1.14 9.01
N PRO A 96 7.30 -1.08 7.71
CA PRO A 96 8.32 -0.93 6.67
C PRO A 96 9.26 0.24 6.99
N SER A 97 10.56 0.04 6.72
CA SER A 97 11.70 0.90 7.06
C SER A 97 12.19 0.87 8.50
N ASP A 98 11.53 0.18 9.44
CA ASP A 98 12.08 -0.01 10.78
C ASP A 98 13.40 -0.77 10.75
N CYS A 99 14.31 -0.44 11.67
CA CYS A 99 15.48 -1.26 11.94
C CYS A 99 15.18 -2.20 13.10
N VAL A 100 15.36 -3.50 12.89
CA VAL A 100 15.05 -4.55 13.86
C VAL A 100 16.25 -5.47 14.07
N TRP A 101 16.39 -5.95 15.30
CA TRP A 101 17.30 -7.05 15.61
C TRP A 101 16.58 -8.37 15.36
N TYR A 102 17.26 -9.31 14.71
CA TYR A 102 16.71 -10.62 14.38
C TYR A 102 17.79 -11.70 14.45
N THR A 103 17.38 -12.96 14.61
CA THR A 103 18.25 -14.13 14.56
C THR A 103 18.00 -14.90 13.27
N HIS A 104 19.04 -15.30 12.56
CA HIS A 104 18.92 -16.17 11.40
C HIS A 104 19.31 -17.62 11.76
N PRO A 105 18.50 -18.64 11.43
CA PRO A 105 18.77 -20.03 11.83
C PRO A 105 20.14 -20.55 11.36
N GLU A 106 20.62 -20.11 10.20
CA GLU A 106 21.90 -20.53 9.64
C GLU A 106 23.11 -19.73 10.17
N TYR A 107 22.88 -18.65 10.93
CA TYR A 107 23.93 -17.73 11.41
C TYR A 107 23.85 -17.52 12.92
N LEU A 108 23.34 -18.49 13.67
CA LEU A 108 23.15 -18.40 15.11
C LEU A 108 24.46 -18.11 15.87
N GLU A 109 25.60 -18.58 15.34
CA GLU A 109 26.92 -18.36 15.92
C GLU A 109 27.37 -16.88 15.88
N TYR A 110 26.77 -16.06 15.03
CA TYR A 110 27.07 -14.63 14.91
C TYR A 110 26.18 -13.77 15.82
N GLY A 111 25.22 -14.36 16.53
CA GLY A 111 24.31 -13.67 17.43
C GLY A 111 23.20 -12.89 16.71
N GLU A 112 22.71 -11.84 17.36
CA GLU A 112 21.67 -10.98 16.78
C GLU A 112 22.22 -10.14 15.62
N MET A 113 21.46 -10.11 14.54
CA MET A 113 21.76 -9.36 13.32
C MET A 113 20.86 -8.14 13.26
N LEU A 114 21.37 -7.03 12.72
CA LEU A 114 20.56 -5.85 12.45
C LEU A 114 20.03 -5.92 11.02
N GLY A 115 18.76 -5.61 10.82
CA GLY A 115 18.15 -5.56 9.50
C GLY A 115 17.12 -4.46 9.38
N ARG A 116 16.88 -4.01 8.15
CA ARG A 116 15.79 -3.10 7.82
C ARG A 116 14.59 -3.89 7.35
N VAL A 117 13.43 -3.63 7.95
CA VAL A 117 12.15 -4.15 7.47
C VAL A 117 11.86 -3.58 6.10
N CYS A 118 11.72 -4.45 5.11
CA CYS A 118 11.33 -4.08 3.76
C CYS A 118 9.84 -4.25 3.56
N GLY A 119 9.29 -5.43 3.89
CA GLY A 119 7.87 -5.71 3.70
C GLY A 119 7.25 -6.47 4.86
N VAL A 120 5.94 -6.31 5.04
CA VAL A 120 5.17 -7.00 6.08
C VAL A 120 3.91 -7.59 5.45
N GLY A 121 3.68 -8.89 5.64
CA GLY A 121 2.59 -9.59 4.97
C GLY A 121 2.36 -11.02 5.43
N TYR A 122 1.30 -11.65 4.94
CA TYR A 122 1.08 -13.08 5.10
C TYR A 122 1.82 -13.84 4.02
N ASP A 123 2.72 -14.74 4.42
CA ASP A 123 3.41 -15.62 3.47
C ASP A 123 2.54 -16.80 3.09
N ARG A 124 2.01 -16.76 1.87
CA ARG A 124 1.16 -17.78 1.26
C ARG A 124 1.95 -18.86 0.52
N ARG A 125 3.27 -18.70 0.37
CA ARG A 125 4.17 -19.68 -0.27
C ARG A 125 4.36 -20.90 0.64
N ILE A 126 4.27 -20.69 1.96
CA ILE A 126 4.31 -21.75 2.97
C ILE A 126 2.92 -22.39 3.07
N LYS A 127 2.84 -23.73 2.97
CA LYS A 127 1.56 -24.47 3.04
C LYS A 127 0.80 -24.16 4.34
N GLY A 128 -0.40 -23.57 4.23
CA GLY A 128 -1.29 -23.28 5.37
C GLY A 128 -2.13 -22.02 5.19
N THR A 129 -2.68 -21.48 6.29
CA THR A 129 -3.50 -20.25 6.32
C THR A 129 -2.71 -18.95 6.11
N GLY A 130 -1.47 -19.03 5.62
CA GLY A 130 -0.50 -17.94 5.55
C GLY A 130 0.13 -17.66 6.91
N GLN A 131 1.46 -17.54 6.95
CA GLN A 131 2.19 -17.15 8.17
C GLN A 131 2.51 -15.67 8.11
N LEU A 132 2.21 -14.91 9.17
CA LEU A 132 2.66 -13.52 9.27
C LEU A 132 4.18 -13.48 9.19
N SER A 133 4.69 -12.77 8.20
CA SER A 133 6.10 -12.75 7.83
C SER A 133 6.56 -11.32 7.60
N VAL A 134 7.85 -11.12 7.86
CA VAL A 134 8.53 -9.83 7.69
C VAL A 134 9.72 -10.05 6.78
N ALA A 135 9.73 -9.37 5.64
CA ALA A 135 10.89 -9.35 4.75
C ALA A 135 11.92 -8.36 5.32
N ILE A 136 13.16 -8.81 5.49
CA ILE A 136 14.24 -8.04 6.11
C ILE A 136 15.41 -7.96 5.14
N ASN A 137 15.89 -6.74 4.86
CA ASN A 137 17.19 -6.52 4.25
C ASN A 137 18.26 -6.43 5.35
N PRO A 138 19.24 -7.35 5.40
CA PRO A 138 20.32 -7.30 6.38
C PRO A 138 21.11 -5.98 6.29
N LEU A 139 21.44 -5.40 7.44
CA LEU A 139 22.30 -4.24 7.54
C LEU A 139 23.66 -4.66 8.10
N LEU A 140 24.71 -4.44 7.32
CA LEU A 140 26.08 -4.68 7.76
C LEU A 140 26.54 -3.49 8.60
N LEU A 141 26.93 -3.76 9.85
CA LEU A 141 27.57 -2.75 10.67
C LEU A 141 29.01 -2.57 10.18
N TYR A 142 29.47 -1.32 10.06
CA TYR A 142 30.82 -1.01 9.55
C TYR A 142 31.95 -1.80 10.25
N ARG A 143 31.78 -2.14 11.54
CA ARG A 143 32.76 -2.95 12.30
C ARG A 143 32.85 -4.42 11.85
N GLN A 144 31.88 -4.92 11.09
CA GLN A 144 31.83 -6.28 10.54
C GLN A 144 32.45 -6.36 9.13
N LEU A 145 32.76 -5.22 8.52
CA LEU A 145 33.50 -5.14 7.26
C LEU A 145 35.00 -5.04 7.59
N SER A 146 35.65 -6.16 7.90
CA SER A 146 37.11 -6.23 7.82
C SER A 146 37.52 -6.62 6.39
N PRO A 147 38.59 -6.01 5.83
CA PRO A 147 39.10 -6.34 4.50
C PRO A 147 39.61 -7.78 4.39
#